data_AF-A0A060C6A1-F1
#
_entry.id   AF-A0A060C6A1-F1
#
_cell.length_a   1.000
_cell.length_b   1.000
_cell.length_c   1.000
_cell.angle_alpha   90.00
_cell.angle_beta   90.00
_cell.angle_gamma   90.00
#
_symmetry.space_group_name_H-M   'P 1'
#
loop_
_entity.id
_entity.type
_entity.pdbx_description
1 polymer ?
#
loop_
_entity_poly.entity_id
_entity_poly.type
_entity_poly.pdbx_seq_one_letter_code
_entity_poly.pdbx_strand_id
1 'polypeptide(L)' 'MGRVNGNLALSRGIGDFEFKNADDLPAEEQAVTALPDVLVHDATDMDEFIILACDGIWDCLTSQQAVDFVRRGVKERSH' A
#
# COMPACT_ATOMS: atom_id res chain seq x y z
N MET A 1 14.01 12.24 -8.97
CA MET A 1 14.28 10.81 -9.22
C MET A 1 13.39 10.00 -8.28
N GLY A 2 12.66 9.03 -8.80
CA GLY A 2 11.56 8.32 -8.11
C GLY A 2 10.49 7.79 -9.06
N ARG A 3 10.84 7.59 -10.34
CA ARG A 3 9.95 7.08 -11.37
C ARG A 3 10.68 5.99 -12.16
N VAL A 4 10.04 4.85 -12.38
CA VAL A 4 10.51 3.78 -13.27
C VAL A 4 10.61 4.35 -14.68
N ASN A 5 11.80 4.26 -15.26
CA ASN A 5 12.15 4.82 -16.58
C ASN A 5 11.77 6.30 -16.75
N GLY A 6 11.73 7.06 -15.65
CA GLY A 6 11.31 8.46 -15.67
C GLY A 6 9.81 8.71 -15.85
N ASN A 7 9.00 7.66 -16.05
CA ASN A 7 7.57 7.77 -16.36
C ASN A 7 6.68 7.41 -15.16
N LEU A 8 6.73 6.16 -14.69
CA LEU A 8 5.78 5.65 -13.69
C LEU A 8 6.30 5.84 -12.26
N ALA A 9 5.49 6.41 -11.36
CA ALA A 9 5.90 6.64 -9.96
C ALA A 9 5.75 5.41 -9.04
N LEU A 10 5.42 4.25 -9.61
CA LEU A 10 5.18 3.00 -8.91
C LEU A 10 6.18 1.94 -9.38
N SER A 11 6.66 1.10 -8.47
CA SER A 11 7.50 -0.08 -8.77
C SER A 11 6.70 -1.39 -8.79
N ARG A 12 5.46 -1.37 -8.30
CA ARG A 12 4.55 -2.53 -8.32
C ARG A 12 3.16 -2.11 -8.76
N GLY A 13 2.50 -2.97 -9.53
CA GLY A 13 1.17 -2.72 -10.07
C GLY A 13 0.64 -3.90 -10.88
N ILE A 14 -0.68 -4.07 -10.88
CA ILE A 14 -1.36 -4.97 -11.82
C ILE A 14 -1.61 -4.17 -13.11
N GLY A 15 -1.38 -4.78 -14.28
CA GLY A 15 -1.37 -4.05 -15.56
C GLY A 15 0.04 -3.62 -15.95
N ASP A 16 0.21 -2.40 -16.47
CA ASP A 16 1.51 -1.80 -16.83
C ASP A 16 2.42 -2.71 -17.68
N PHE A 17 1.82 -3.41 -18.65
CA PHE A 17 2.51 -4.43 -19.46
C PHE A 17 3.71 -3.89 -20.24
N GLU A 18 3.73 -2.59 -20.56
CA GLU A 18 4.86 -1.94 -21.22
C GLU A 18 6.15 -1.97 -20.38
N PHE A 19 6.04 -2.18 -19.06
CA PHE A 19 7.16 -2.33 -18.13
C PHE A 19 7.44 -3.80 -17.75
N LYS A 20 6.78 -4.76 -18.44
CA LYS A 20 6.80 -6.20 -18.12
C LYS A 20 7.11 -7.06 -19.36
N ASN A 21 8.07 -6.62 -20.15
CA ASN A 21 8.44 -7.21 -21.44
C ASN A 21 9.94 -7.56 -21.54
N ALA A 22 10.63 -7.71 -20.42
CA ALA A 22 12.00 -8.22 -20.41
C ALA A 22 11.96 -9.75 -20.58
N ASP A 23 12.34 -10.23 -21.77
CA ASP A 23 12.28 -11.64 -22.16
C ASP A 23 13.22 -12.54 -21.32
N ASP A 24 14.25 -11.97 -20.71
CA ASP A 24 15.27 -12.65 -19.92
C ASP A 24 14.99 -12.65 -18.42
N LEU A 25 13.92 -12.00 -17.97
CA LEU A 25 13.56 -11.89 -16.55
C LEU A 25 12.25 -12.61 -16.24
N PRO A 26 12.12 -13.26 -15.06
CA PRO A 26 10.85 -13.78 -14.59
C PRO A 26 9.85 -12.64 -14.30
N ALA A 27 8.58 -12.98 -14.11
CA ALA A 27 7.49 -12.00 -13.95
C ALA A 27 7.67 -11.10 -12.71
N GLU A 28 8.29 -11.63 -11.66
CA GLU A 28 8.56 -10.96 -10.40
C GLU A 28 9.72 -9.96 -10.45
N GLU A 29 10.64 -10.11 -11.42
CA GLU A 29 11.86 -9.29 -11.58
C GLU A 29 11.72 -8.23 -12.69
N GLN A 30 10.53 -8.10 -13.28
CA GLN A 30 10.23 -7.04 -14.24
C GLN A 30 10.35 -5.65 -13.58
N ALA A 31 10.59 -4.60 -14.40
CA ALA A 31 10.77 -3.23 -13.91
C ALA A 31 9.57 -2.72 -13.07
N VAL A 32 8.38 -3.21 -13.39
CA VAL A 32 7.19 -3.13 -12.52
C VAL A 32 6.70 -4.55 -12.27
N THR A 33 6.60 -4.96 -11.01
CA THR A 33 6.14 -6.33 -10.66
C THR A 33 4.69 -6.35 -10.18
N ALA A 34 3.96 -7.43 -10.47
CA ALA A 34 2.63 -7.69 -9.91
C ALA A 34 2.69 -8.54 -8.63
N LEU A 35 3.88 -8.99 -8.21
CA LEU A 35 4.05 -9.81 -7.02
C LEU A 35 3.76 -8.97 -5.75
N PRO A 36 2.77 -9.36 -4.91
CA PRO A 36 2.49 -8.64 -3.67
C PRO A 36 3.45 -9.05 -2.55
N ASP A 37 3.63 -8.16 -1.58
CA ASP A 37 4.19 -8.54 -0.28
C ASP A 37 3.03 -9.04 0.60
N VAL A 38 3.22 -10.21 1.24
CA VAL A 38 2.18 -10.87 2.04
C VAL A 38 2.66 -11.00 3.49
N LEU A 39 1.90 -10.40 4.40
CA LEU A 39 2.04 -10.59 5.85
C LEU A 39 0.75 -11.21 6.38
N VAL A 40 0.87 -12.20 7.26
CA VAL A 40 -0.26 -12.83 7.95
C VAL A 40 -0.23 -12.41 9.41
N HIS A 41 -1.38 -11.96 9.92
CA HIS A 41 -1.57 -11.56 11.31
C HIS A 41 -2.82 -12.26 11.85
N ASP A 42 -2.68 -12.93 12.98
CA ASP A 42 -3.83 -13.54 13.67
C ASP A 42 -4.57 -12.44 14.43
N ALA A 43 -5.83 -12.21 14.07
CA ALA A 43 -6.65 -11.22 14.74
C ALA A 43 -6.93 -11.62 16.19
N THR A 44 -6.75 -10.67 17.09
CA THR A 44 -6.99 -10.82 18.52
C THR A 44 -8.01 -9.80 19.01
N ASP A 45 -8.52 -9.98 20.23
CA ASP A 45 -9.42 -9.01 20.87
C ASP A 45 -8.75 -7.65 21.17
N MET A 46 -7.43 -7.54 20.99
CA MET A 46 -6.67 -6.30 21.14
C MET A 46 -6.65 -5.44 19.86
N ASP A 47 -7.02 -6.02 18.71
CA ASP A 47 -7.04 -5.34 17.43
C ASP A 47 -8.35 -4.56 17.26
N GLU A 48 -8.29 -3.23 17.38
CA GLU A 48 -9.50 -2.38 17.37
C GLU A 48 -10.09 -2.15 15.97
N PHE A 49 -9.23 -1.96 14.96
CA PHE A 49 -9.62 -1.70 13.56
C PHE A 49 -8.41 -1.77 12.61
N ILE A 50 -8.70 -1.79 11.31
CA ILE A 50 -7.70 -1.67 10.24
C ILE A 50 -8.00 -0.41 9.42
N ILE A 51 -6.95 0.35 9.07
CA ILE A 51 -7.06 1.48 8.12
C ILE A 51 -6.49 1.04 6.77
N LEU A 52 -7.33 1.07 5.72
CA LEU A 52 -6.90 0.90 4.33
C LEU A 52 -7.17 2.21 3.57
N ALA A 53 -6.13 2.78 2.95
CA ALA A 53 -6.23 4.01 2.18
C ALA A 53 -5.14 4.07 1.10
N CYS A 54 -5.34 4.90 0.07
CA CYS A 54 -4.32 5.20 -0.93
C CYS A 54 -3.31 6.26 -0.43
N ASP A 55 -2.29 6.50 -1.25
CA ASP A 55 -1.23 7.51 -1.03
C ASP A 55 -1.78 8.89 -0.64
N GLY A 56 -2.89 9.35 -1.19
CA GLY A 56 -3.47 10.66 -0.86
C GLY A 56 -3.72 10.90 0.64
N ILE A 57 -3.94 9.85 1.44
CA ILE A 57 -3.99 9.97 2.91
C ILE A 57 -2.59 9.94 3.52
N TRP A 58 -1.77 8.98 3.09
CA TRP A 58 -0.45 8.71 3.66
C TRP A 58 0.62 9.74 3.29
N ASP A 59 0.39 10.52 2.23
CA ASP A 59 1.17 11.68 1.84
C ASP A 59 0.99 12.84 2.84
N CYS A 60 -0.15 12.86 3.55
CA CYS A 60 -0.52 13.93 4.47
C CYS A 60 -0.38 13.53 5.96
N LEU A 61 -0.56 12.24 6.27
CA LEU A 61 -0.62 11.74 7.64
C LEU A 61 0.33 10.57 7.83
N THR A 62 1.04 10.58 8.96
CA THR A 62 1.69 9.38 9.47
C THR A 62 0.65 8.34 9.90
N SER A 63 1.06 7.06 9.97
CA SER A 63 0.20 5.98 10.46
C SER A 63 -0.40 6.28 11.84
N GLN A 64 0.40 6.85 12.77
CA GLN A 64 -0.09 7.17 14.11
C GLN A 64 -1.09 8.33 14.10
N GLN A 65 -0.87 9.37 13.29
CA GLN A 65 -1.84 10.47 13.16
C GLN A 65 -3.19 9.97 12.63
N ALA A 66 -3.18 9.05 11.66
CA ALA A 66 -4.41 8.43 11.15
C ALA A 66 -5.11 7.58 12.23
N VAL A 67 -4.36 6.76 12.99
CA VAL A 67 -4.89 5.98 14.12
C VAL A 67 -5.52 6.88 15.18
N ASP A 68 -4.85 7.95 15.58
CA ASP A 68 -5.35 8.87 16.60
C ASP A 68 -6.60 9.63 16.15
N PHE A 69 -6.68 9.94 14.85
CA PHE A 69 -7.86 10.55 14.25
C PHE A 69 -9.05 9.58 14.23
N VAL A 70 -8.85 8.34 13.75
CA VAL A 70 -9.91 7.33 13.68
C VAL A 70 -10.38 6.92 15.08
N ARG A 71 -9.46 6.67 16.03
CA ARG A 71 -9.83 6.33 17.43
C ARG A 71 -10.71 7.39 18.06
N ARG A 72 -10.45 8.69 17.81
CA ARG A 72 -11.31 9.77 18.31
C ARG A 72 -12.73 9.65 17.75
N GLY A 73 -12.88 9.49 16.44
CA GLY A 73 -14.19 9.35 15.80
C GLY A 73 -14.95 8.07 16.18
N VAL A 74 -14.26 6.95 16.39
CA VAL A 74 -14.88 5.67 16.81
C VAL A 74 -15.39 5.76 18.25
N LYS A 75 -14.62 6.39 19.16
CA LYS A 75 -15.04 6.59 20.56
C LYS A 75 -16.30 7.45 20.67
N GLU A 76 -16.43 8.47 19.83
CA GLU A 76 -17.60 9.36 19.79
C GLU A 76 -18.88 8.65 19.31
N ARG A 77 -18.77 7.58 18.52
CA ARG A 77 -19.92 6.81 17.99
C ARG A 77 -20.34 5.64 18.86
N SER A 78 -19.55 5.30 19.87
CA SER A 78 -19.82 4.19 20.80
C SER A 78 -20.53 4.64 22.08
N HIS A 79 -20.91 5.93 22.15
CA HIS A 79 -21.81 6.52 23.14
C HIS A 79 -23.12 6.92 22.43
#